data_AF-A0A4Q0SD80-F1
#
_entry.id   AF-A0A4Q0SD80-F1
#
_cell.length_a   1.000
_cell.length_b   1.000
_cell.length_c   1.000
_cell.angle_alpha   90.00
_cell.angle_beta   90.00
_cell.angle_gamma   90.00
#
_symmetry.space_group_name_H-M   'P 1'
#
loop_
_entity.id
_entity.type
_entity.pdbx_description
1 polymer ?
#
loop_
_entity_poly.entity_id
_entity_poly.type
_entity_poly.pdbx_seq_one_letter_code
_entity_poly.pdbx_strand_id
1 'polypeptide(L)'
;MLGKQRVSAFQLFEYELSPLLDNQDFVQVMDAESSIECELAEVLCEAWDWFSDEVSDYGNLLDFRMAWTDPEQCPHGLWCKAANDLIAHEFPRHALLTMKAFPLEYEGRAPRDAKSHVGLLSRRRAMVKYYKRQFGVNAFPGPSGSDGWLYKINKALADVVLPPRD
;
A
#
# COMPACT_ATOMS: atom_id res chain seq x y z
N MET A 1 -9.50 -12.18 -35.44
CA MET A 1 -9.00 -12.40 -34.07
C MET A 1 -9.56 -11.29 -33.19
N LEU A 2 -10.45 -11.61 -32.25
CA LEU A 2 -10.80 -10.67 -31.18
C LEU A 2 -9.56 -10.56 -30.27
N GLY A 3 -8.77 -9.50 -30.46
CA GLY A 3 -7.66 -9.22 -29.57
C GLY A 3 -8.20 -9.05 -28.15
N LYS A 4 -7.60 -9.71 -27.16
CA LYS A 4 -7.98 -9.52 -25.76
C LYS A 4 -7.63 -8.08 -25.37
N GLN A 5 -8.60 -7.17 -25.43
CA GLN A 5 -8.44 -5.81 -24.93
C GLN A 5 -8.27 -5.89 -23.41
N ARG A 6 -7.16 -5.35 -22.90
CA ARG A 6 -6.93 -5.21 -21.45
C ARG A 6 -7.77 -4.04 -20.95
N VAL A 7 -8.74 -4.31 -20.09
CA VAL A 7 -9.63 -3.28 -19.51
C VAL A 7 -9.18 -2.83 -18.11
N SER A 8 -8.38 -3.64 -17.42
CA SER A 8 -7.82 -3.32 -16.11
C SER A 8 -6.61 -4.18 -15.78
N ALA A 9 -5.78 -3.69 -14.87
CA ALA A 9 -4.68 -4.43 -14.25
C ALA A 9 -4.52 -3.98 -12.79
N PHE A 10 -4.22 -4.93 -11.91
CA PHE A 10 -3.84 -4.69 -10.52
C PHE A 10 -2.48 -5.30 -10.28
N GLN A 11 -1.67 -4.64 -9.46
CA GLN A 11 -0.38 -5.14 -9.02
C GLN A 11 -0.38 -5.17 -7.49
N LEU A 12 -0.20 -6.38 -6.97
CA LEU A 12 -0.08 -6.66 -5.55
C LEU A 12 1.17 -7.50 -5.33
N PHE A 13 1.85 -7.26 -4.22
CA PHE A 13 2.97 -8.07 -3.74
C PHE A 13 2.59 -8.65 -2.40
N GLU A 14 2.82 -9.94 -2.24
CA GLU A 14 2.67 -10.63 -0.96
C GLU A 14 4.06 -10.98 -0.45
N TYR A 15 4.35 -10.58 0.77
CA TYR A 15 5.59 -10.87 1.46
C TYR A 15 5.30 -11.80 2.62
N GLU A 16 5.83 -13.02 2.51
CA GLU A 16 5.95 -13.95 3.62
C GLU A 16 7.31 -13.67 4.29
N LEU A 17 7.26 -13.10 5.49
CA LEU A 17 8.46 -12.72 6.21
C LEU A 17 8.88 -13.84 7.15
N SER A 18 10.19 -14.04 7.27
CA SER A 18 10.72 -15.00 8.22
C SER A 18 10.46 -14.49 9.65
N PRO A 19 9.94 -15.33 10.55
CA PRO A 19 9.87 -14.98 11.97
C PRO A 19 11.27 -14.65 12.51
N LEU A 20 11.35 -13.80 13.53
CA LEU A 20 12.57 -13.41 14.23
C LEU A 20 13.52 -12.50 13.43
N LEU A 21 13.05 -11.95 12.32
CA LEU A 21 13.84 -11.03 11.52
C LEU A 21 13.74 -9.64 12.14
N ASP A 22 14.88 -9.11 12.61
CA ASP A 22 14.87 -7.77 13.22
C ASP A 22 14.63 -6.68 12.16
N ASN A 23 14.26 -5.47 12.61
CA ASN A 23 13.96 -4.37 11.71
C ASN A 23 15.14 -4.01 10.79
N GLN A 24 16.39 -4.18 11.24
CA GLN A 24 17.56 -3.85 10.43
C GLN A 24 17.77 -4.87 9.31
N ASP A 25 17.65 -6.15 9.62
CA ASP A 25 17.71 -7.23 8.63
C ASP A 25 16.53 -7.12 7.65
N PHE A 26 15.36 -6.70 8.11
CA PHE A 26 14.16 -6.56 7.27
C PHE A 26 14.36 -5.50 6.20
N VAL A 27 14.86 -4.33 6.60
CA VAL A 27 15.19 -3.24 5.66
C VAL A 27 16.24 -3.70 4.66
N GLN A 28 17.29 -4.41 5.09
CA GLN A 28 18.32 -4.90 4.17
C GLN A 28 17.78 -5.87 3.11
N VAL A 29 16.88 -6.78 3.50
CA VAL A 29 16.25 -7.71 2.55
C VAL A 29 15.36 -6.97 1.55
N MET A 30 14.59 -5.99 2.01
CA MET A 30 13.66 -5.22 1.16
C MET A 30 14.37 -4.20 0.26
N ASP A 31 15.51 -3.64 0.69
CA ASP A 31 16.29 -2.67 -0.09
C ASP A 31 16.94 -3.28 -1.34
N ALA A 32 17.21 -4.59 -1.33
CA ALA A 32 17.89 -5.27 -2.43
C ALA A 32 17.10 -5.27 -3.75
N GLU A 33 15.78 -5.15 -3.69
CA GLU A 33 14.89 -5.34 -4.84
C GLU A 33 14.48 -4.02 -5.51
N SER A 34 14.04 -3.02 -4.73
CA SER A 34 13.69 -1.70 -5.27
C SER A 34 13.64 -0.58 -4.23
N SER A 35 13.76 0.66 -4.69
CA SER A 35 13.63 1.85 -3.83
C SER A 35 12.28 1.95 -3.13
N ILE A 36 11.21 1.46 -3.75
CA ILE A 36 9.87 1.52 -3.15
C ILE A 36 9.71 0.48 -2.04
N GLU A 37 10.41 -0.65 -2.13
CA GLU A 37 10.45 -1.68 -1.08
C GLU A 37 11.30 -1.23 0.09
N CYS A 38 12.43 -0.57 -0.17
CA CYS A 38 13.22 0.10 0.86
C CYS A 38 12.37 1.11 1.65
N GLU A 39 11.69 2.03 0.94
CA GLU A 39 10.80 3.00 1.59
C GLU A 39 9.64 2.33 2.36
N LEU A 40 9.06 1.25 1.83
CA LEU A 40 8.04 0.49 2.54
C LEU A 40 8.61 -0.10 3.84
N ALA A 41 9.79 -0.71 3.78
CA ALA A 41 10.42 -1.32 4.94
C ALA A 41 10.72 -0.28 6.03
N GLU A 42 11.26 0.89 5.64
CA GLU A 42 11.48 2.01 6.57
C GLU A 42 10.17 2.43 7.26
N VAL A 43 9.08 2.60 6.50
CA VAL A 43 7.77 2.97 7.06
C VAL A 43 7.27 1.94 8.07
N LEU A 44 7.44 0.65 7.78
CA LEU A 44 7.02 -0.44 8.67
C LEU A 44 7.88 -0.49 9.94
N CYS A 45 9.20 -0.34 9.82
CA CYS A 45 10.11 -0.33 10.96
C CYS A 45 10.00 0.93 11.83
N GLU A 46 9.53 2.05 11.28
CA GLU A 46 9.17 3.23 12.08
C GLU A 46 7.86 2.97 12.83
N ALA A 47 6.87 2.35 12.16
CA ALA A 47 5.56 2.10 12.73
C ALA A 47 5.55 1.08 13.89
N TRP A 48 6.46 0.10 13.90
CA TRP A 48 6.57 -0.96 14.92
C TRP A 48 8.01 -1.15 15.39
N ASP A 49 8.22 -1.37 16.69
CA ASP A 49 9.56 -1.60 17.25
C ASP A 49 10.16 -2.91 16.74
N TRP A 50 9.31 -3.92 16.56
CA TRP A 50 9.64 -5.25 16.09
C TRP A 50 8.59 -5.68 15.07
N PHE A 51 8.67 -5.16 13.84
CA PHE A 51 7.64 -5.39 12.83
C PHE A 51 7.37 -6.88 12.58
N SER A 52 8.43 -7.70 12.63
CA SER A 52 8.28 -9.15 12.44
C SER A 52 7.38 -9.78 13.51
N ASP A 53 7.68 -9.53 14.79
CA ASP A 53 6.96 -10.10 15.94
C ASP A 53 5.58 -9.49 16.14
N GLU A 54 5.43 -8.18 15.87
CA GLU A 54 4.19 -7.44 16.15
C GLU A 54 3.14 -7.59 15.03
N VAL A 55 3.56 -7.92 13.81
CA VAL A 55 2.68 -7.96 12.64
C VAL A 55 2.88 -9.23 11.82
N SER A 56 4.12 -9.49 11.35
CA SER A 56 4.35 -10.53 10.35
C SER A 56 4.12 -11.95 10.88
N ASP A 57 4.33 -12.18 12.18
CA ASP A 57 4.05 -13.45 12.86
C ASP A 57 2.57 -13.87 12.79
N TYR A 58 1.68 -12.92 12.54
CA TYR A 58 0.23 -13.15 12.45
C TYR A 58 -0.25 -13.35 11.01
N GLY A 59 0.59 -13.11 10.00
CA GLY A 59 0.24 -13.28 8.59
C GLY A 59 1.05 -12.39 7.65
N ASN A 60 0.81 -12.59 6.35
CA ASN A 60 1.61 -11.96 5.30
C ASN A 60 1.39 -10.44 5.20
N LEU A 61 2.42 -9.72 4.77
CA LEU A 61 2.29 -8.34 4.33
C LEU A 61 1.80 -8.33 2.88
N LEU A 62 0.72 -7.61 2.62
CA LEU A 62 0.19 -7.38 1.29
C LEU A 62 0.40 -5.91 0.89
N ASP A 63 1.18 -5.65 -0.15
CA ASP A 63 1.41 -4.32 -0.70
C ASP A 63 0.65 -4.14 -2.02
N PHE A 64 -0.34 -3.25 -2.02
CA PHE A 64 -1.08 -2.87 -3.22
C PHE A 64 -0.41 -1.66 -3.86
N ARG A 65 0.35 -1.91 -4.93
CA ARG A 65 1.14 -0.86 -5.59
C ARG A 65 0.37 -0.08 -6.62
N MET A 66 -0.34 -0.78 -7.50
CA MET A 66 -0.89 -0.14 -8.70
C MET A 66 -2.23 -0.74 -9.08
N ALA A 67 -3.14 0.15 -9.47
CA ALA A 67 -4.33 -0.19 -10.22
C ALA A 67 -4.38 0.69 -11.46
N TRP A 68 -4.59 0.07 -12.61
CA TRP A 68 -4.90 0.75 -13.85
C TRP A 68 -6.22 0.22 -14.38
N THR A 69 -7.10 1.11 -14.81
CA THR A 69 -8.36 0.75 -15.47
C THR A 69 -8.64 1.66 -16.64
N ASP A 70 -9.18 1.11 -17.71
CA ASP A 70 -9.80 1.89 -18.78
C ASP A 70 -11.10 2.53 -18.24
N PRO A 71 -11.18 3.87 -18.13
CA PRO A 71 -12.34 4.54 -17.54
C PRO A 71 -13.62 4.41 -18.39
N GLU A 72 -13.50 4.16 -19.70
CA GLU A 72 -14.67 3.95 -20.57
C GLU A 72 -15.28 2.56 -20.36
N GLN A 73 -14.44 1.60 -20.00
CA GLN A 73 -14.83 0.19 -19.82
C GLN A 73 -15.07 -0.17 -18.35
N CYS A 74 -14.66 0.68 -17.41
CA CYS A 74 -14.77 0.45 -15.96
C CYS A 74 -15.61 1.55 -15.29
N PRO A 75 -16.94 1.42 -15.26
CA PRO A 75 -17.83 2.43 -14.66
C PRO A 75 -17.52 2.64 -13.17
N HIS A 76 -17.83 3.85 -12.69
CA HIS A 76 -17.39 4.38 -11.39
C HIS A 76 -17.48 3.37 -10.22
N GLY A 77 -16.33 3.06 -9.63
CA GLY A 77 -16.21 2.22 -8.42
C GLY A 77 -16.10 0.71 -8.68
N LEU A 78 -16.34 0.24 -9.91
CA LEU A 78 -16.24 -1.19 -10.23
C LEU A 78 -14.85 -1.76 -9.94
N TRP A 79 -13.80 -1.00 -10.23
CA TRP A 79 -12.43 -1.43 -9.97
C TRP A 79 -12.13 -1.60 -8.49
N CYS A 80 -12.63 -0.69 -7.64
CA CYS A 80 -12.42 -0.80 -6.20
C CYS A 80 -13.13 -2.03 -5.65
N LYS A 81 -14.33 -2.33 -6.15
CA LYS A 81 -15.03 -3.56 -5.81
C LYS A 81 -14.22 -4.78 -6.23
N ALA A 82 -13.79 -4.84 -7.48
CA ALA A 82 -12.99 -5.95 -8.00
C ALA A 82 -11.68 -6.15 -7.23
N ALA A 83 -10.98 -5.06 -6.88
CA ALA A 83 -9.77 -5.10 -6.08
C ALA A 83 -10.02 -5.59 -4.65
N ASN A 84 -11.08 -5.10 -3.98
CA ASN A 84 -11.46 -5.60 -2.66
C ASN A 84 -11.87 -7.08 -2.69
N ASP A 85 -12.61 -7.51 -3.71
CA ASP A 85 -13.02 -8.90 -3.89
C ASP A 85 -11.79 -9.80 -4.13
N LEU A 86 -10.82 -9.35 -4.94
CA LEU A 86 -9.54 -10.04 -5.16
C LEU A 86 -8.75 -10.17 -3.85
N ILE A 87 -8.60 -9.07 -3.09
CA ILE A 87 -7.87 -9.08 -1.81
C ILE A 87 -8.54 -10.04 -0.82
N ALA A 88 -9.87 -9.98 -0.69
CA ALA A 88 -10.61 -10.80 0.25
C ALA A 88 -10.58 -12.30 -0.10
N HIS A 89 -10.56 -12.63 -1.39
CA HIS A 89 -10.60 -14.01 -1.86
C HIS A 89 -9.22 -14.67 -1.93
N GLU A 90 -8.24 -14.00 -2.52
CA GLU A 90 -6.91 -14.58 -2.77
C GLU A 90 -5.97 -14.43 -1.56
N PHE A 91 -6.15 -13.37 -0.77
CA PHE A 91 -5.27 -13.07 0.36
C PHE A 91 -6.04 -13.01 1.70
N PRO A 92 -6.87 -13.99 2.08
CA PRO A 92 -7.70 -13.88 3.28
C PRO A 92 -6.88 -13.83 4.59
N ARG A 93 -5.60 -14.22 4.54
CA ARG A 93 -4.70 -14.38 5.69
C ARG A 93 -3.60 -13.31 5.78
N HIS A 94 -3.64 -12.25 4.98
CA HIS A 94 -2.71 -11.13 5.18
C HIS A 94 -2.91 -10.55 6.59
N ALA A 95 -1.83 -10.14 7.26
CA ALA A 95 -1.91 -9.40 8.52
C ALA A 95 -2.12 -7.91 8.26
N LEU A 96 -1.41 -7.39 7.27
CA LEU A 96 -1.37 -5.97 6.96
C LEU A 96 -1.52 -5.75 5.46
N LEU A 97 -2.45 -4.90 5.06
CA LEU A 97 -2.51 -4.34 3.71
C LEU A 97 -1.86 -2.95 3.75
N THR A 98 -0.92 -2.70 2.85
CA THR A 98 -0.31 -1.39 2.63
C THR A 98 -0.65 -0.86 1.23
N MET A 99 -0.69 0.46 1.12
CA MET A 99 -0.88 1.16 -0.17
C MET A 99 -0.13 2.48 -0.14
N LYS A 100 0.39 2.92 -1.30
CA LYS A 100 0.91 4.28 -1.45
C LYS A 100 -0.02 5.14 -2.32
N ALA A 101 -0.50 6.23 -1.75
CA ALA A 101 -1.31 7.22 -2.47
C ALA A 101 -0.42 8.13 -3.34
N PHE A 102 0.10 7.59 -4.44
CA PHE A 102 0.95 8.34 -5.37
C PHE A 102 0.24 8.58 -6.71
N PRO A 103 0.01 9.84 -7.14
CA PRO A 103 -0.59 10.09 -8.44
C PRO A 103 0.39 9.73 -9.56
N LEU A 104 0.02 8.76 -10.39
CA LEU A 104 0.85 8.18 -11.47
C LEU A 104 1.40 9.22 -12.45
N GLU A 105 0.69 10.33 -12.65
CA GLU A 105 1.12 11.46 -13.50
C GLU A 105 2.44 12.14 -13.05
N TYR A 106 2.94 11.81 -11.85
CA TYR A 106 4.20 12.31 -11.31
C TYR A 106 5.29 11.24 -11.15
N GLU A 107 5.05 9.99 -11.59
CA GLU A 107 6.10 8.97 -11.68
C GLU A 107 7.18 9.45 -12.64
N GLY A 108 8.30 9.92 -12.08
CA GLY A 108 9.50 10.29 -12.83
C GLY A 108 9.82 11.79 -12.97
N ARG A 109 9.00 12.74 -12.47
CA ARG A 109 9.37 14.19 -12.40
C ARG A 109 8.31 15.04 -11.69
N ALA A 110 8.56 15.39 -10.43
CA ALA A 110 8.06 16.64 -9.86
C ALA A 110 9.20 17.30 -9.08
N PRO A 111 9.86 18.35 -9.62
CA PRO A 111 10.83 19.12 -8.86
C PRO A 111 10.17 19.66 -7.58
N ARG A 112 10.86 19.59 -6.44
CA ARG A 112 10.36 20.05 -5.13
C ARG A 112 9.85 21.51 -5.18
N ASP A 113 10.37 22.30 -6.12
CA ASP A 113 10.10 23.74 -6.25
C ASP A 113 9.09 24.07 -7.38
N ALA A 114 8.58 23.07 -8.09
CA ALA A 114 7.66 23.30 -9.19
C ALA A 114 6.28 23.70 -8.66
N LYS A 115 5.56 24.57 -9.39
CA LYS A 115 4.13 24.88 -9.13
C LYS A 115 3.25 23.61 -9.08
N SER A 116 3.75 22.49 -9.61
CA SER A 116 3.13 21.16 -9.51
C SER A 116 3.18 20.56 -8.10
N HIS A 117 4.02 21.01 -7.18
CA HIS A 117 4.14 20.43 -5.84
C HIS A 117 2.86 20.63 -5.01
N VAL A 118 2.24 21.82 -5.07
CA VAL A 118 0.93 22.07 -4.44
C VAL A 118 -0.17 21.20 -5.08
N GLY A 119 -0.12 21.02 -6.41
CA GLY A 119 -1.04 20.14 -7.14
C GLY A 119 -0.87 18.67 -6.76
N LEU A 120 0.37 18.20 -6.63
CA LEU A 120 0.74 16.87 -6.16
C LEU A 120 0.20 16.62 -4.75
N LEU A 121 0.46 17.53 -3.80
CA LEU A 121 -0.04 17.41 -2.42
C LEU A 121 -1.57 17.43 -2.36
N SER A 122 -2.23 18.25 -3.19
CA SER A 122 -3.69 18.27 -3.28
C SER A 122 -4.25 16.94 -3.80
N ARG A 123 -3.65 16.39 -4.86
CA ARG A 123 -4.07 15.13 -5.46
C ARG A 123 -3.77 13.94 -4.57
N ARG A 124 -2.60 13.88 -3.94
CA ARG A 124 -2.26 12.90 -2.90
C ARG A 124 -3.33 12.88 -1.81
N ARG A 125 -3.69 14.04 -1.24
CA ARG A 125 -4.75 14.13 -0.22
C ARG A 125 -6.11 13.65 -0.75
N ALA A 126 -6.45 13.94 -2.00
CA ALA A 126 -7.67 13.42 -2.62
C ALA A 126 -7.61 11.89 -2.77
N MET A 127 -6.48 11.32 -3.19
CA MET A 127 -6.26 9.88 -3.28
C MET A 127 -6.32 9.19 -1.91
N VAL A 128 -5.69 9.76 -0.88
CA VAL A 128 -5.78 9.25 0.51
C VAL A 128 -7.23 9.18 0.96
N LYS A 129 -8.01 10.26 0.77
CA LYS A 129 -9.45 10.28 1.10
C LYS A 129 -10.23 9.24 0.30
N TYR A 130 -9.91 9.09 -0.98
CA TYR A 130 -10.55 8.13 -1.87
C TYR A 130 -10.23 6.68 -1.43
N TYR A 131 -8.97 6.33 -1.24
CA TYR A 131 -8.56 4.99 -0.80
C TYR A 131 -9.07 4.65 0.60
N LYS A 132 -9.05 5.61 1.53
CA LYS A 132 -9.71 5.43 2.84
C LYS A 132 -11.18 5.03 2.70
N ARG A 133 -11.92 5.71 1.82
CA ARG A 133 -13.34 5.41 1.58
C ARG A 133 -13.55 4.06 0.88
N GLN A 134 -12.69 3.68 -0.06
CA GLN A 134 -12.90 2.51 -0.91
C GLN A 134 -12.31 1.21 -0.35
N PHE A 135 -11.18 1.29 0.36
CA PHE A 135 -10.45 0.13 0.88
C PHE A 135 -10.49 0.05 2.41
N GLY A 136 -10.92 1.12 3.10
CA GLY A 136 -10.91 1.17 4.56
C GLY A 136 -9.52 1.26 5.16
N VAL A 137 -8.55 1.78 4.40
CA VAL A 137 -7.18 2.04 4.85
C VAL A 137 -7.08 3.36 5.62
N ASN A 138 -6.12 3.46 6.53
CA ASN A 138 -5.77 4.67 7.27
C ASN A 138 -4.38 5.15 6.87
N ALA A 139 -4.09 6.44 7.04
CA ALA A 139 -2.73 6.93 6.87
C ALA A 139 -1.85 6.45 8.02
N PHE A 140 -0.61 6.05 7.74
CA PHE A 140 0.37 5.85 8.79
C PHE A 140 0.56 7.14 9.62
N PRO A 141 0.97 7.04 10.89
CA PRO A 141 1.34 8.20 11.68
C PRO A 141 2.56 8.95 11.11
N GLY A 142 2.75 10.17 11.58
CA GLY A 142 3.94 10.97 11.25
C GLY A 142 4.14 11.35 9.76
N PRO A 143 5.41 11.53 9.35
CA PRO A 143 5.78 11.91 7.98
C PRO A 143 5.30 10.90 6.93
N SER A 144 5.36 9.61 7.23
CA SER A 144 4.99 8.52 6.33
C SER A 144 3.55 8.63 5.82
N GLY A 145 2.60 8.96 6.70
CA GLY A 145 1.22 9.25 6.29
C GLY A 145 1.07 10.50 5.43
N SER A 146 1.88 11.53 5.69
CA SER A 146 1.94 12.76 4.88
C SER A 146 2.50 12.49 3.48
N ASP A 147 3.38 11.50 3.36
CA ASP A 147 3.91 10.98 2.11
C ASP A 147 2.95 10.04 1.37
N GLY A 148 1.82 9.74 1.99
CA GLY A 148 0.70 9.03 1.38
C GLY A 148 0.77 7.53 1.60
N TRP A 149 1.61 7.04 2.51
CA TRP A 149 1.58 5.66 2.95
C TRP A 149 0.32 5.39 3.78
N LEU A 150 -0.37 4.31 3.42
CA LEU A 150 -1.62 3.89 4.03
C LEU A 150 -1.50 2.43 4.48
N TYR A 151 -2.26 2.09 5.51
CA TYR A 151 -2.32 0.74 6.07
C TYR A 151 -3.74 0.31 6.41
N LYS A 152 -3.95 -1.00 6.49
CA LYS A 152 -5.14 -1.63 7.07
C LYS A 152 -4.74 -2.97 7.67
N ILE A 153 -4.96 -3.10 8.98
CA ILE A 153 -4.84 -4.39 9.66
C ILE A 153 -6.04 -5.24 9.25
N ASN A 154 -5.79 -6.52 8.97
CA ASN A 154 -6.85 -7.46 8.68
C ASN A 154 -7.79 -7.56 9.88
N LYS A 155 -9.10 -7.39 9.62
CA LYS A 155 -10.11 -7.37 10.66
C LYS A 155 -10.13 -8.65 11.51
N ALA A 156 -9.75 -9.80 10.93
CA ALA A 156 -9.66 -11.05 11.66
C ALA A 156 -8.54 -11.08 12.71
N LEU A 157 -7.58 -10.15 12.62
CA LEU A 157 -6.39 -10.06 13.46
C LEU A 157 -6.34 -8.77 14.29
N ALA A 158 -7.41 -7.97 14.29
CA ALA A 158 -7.46 -6.67 14.94
C ALA A 158 -7.27 -6.72 16.47
N ASP A 159 -7.49 -7.89 17.09
CA ASP A 159 -7.31 -8.10 18.53
C ASP A 159 -5.87 -8.48 18.92
N VAL A 160 -5.02 -8.87 17.95
CA VAL A 160 -3.66 -9.38 18.18
C VAL A 160 -2.58 -8.57 17.50
N VAL A 161 -2.87 -7.97 16.33
CA VAL A 161 -1.96 -7.06 15.64
C VAL A 161 -2.24 -5.63 16.11
N LEU A 162 -1.25 -5.00 16.74
CA LEU A 162 -1.38 -3.64 17.24
C LEU A 162 -1.31 -2.61 16.08
N PRO A 163 -2.05 -1.49 16.18
CA PRO A 163 -1.92 -0.40 15.22
C PRO A 163 -0.50 0.21 15.26
N PRO A 164 -0.08 0.89 14.16
CA PRO A 164 1.14 1.69 14.15
C PRO A 164 1.23 2.65 15.33
N ARG A 165 2.46 2.87 15.82
CA ARG A 165 2.77 3.87 16.86
C ARG A 165 2.69 5.29 16.30
N ASP A 166 2.28 6.23 17.14
CA ASP A 166 2.14 7.66 16.81
C ASP A 166 3.48 8.38 16.58
#